data_AF-A0A4S1H781-F1
#
_entry.id   AF-A0A4S1H781-F1
#
_cell.length_a   1.000
_cell.length_b   1.000
_cell.length_c   1.000
_cell.angle_alpha   90.00
_cell.angle_beta   90.00
_cell.angle_gamma   90.00
#
_symmetry.space_group_name_H-M   'P 1'
#
loop_
_entity.id
_entity.type
_entity.pdbx_description
1 polymer ?
#
loop_
_entity_poly.entity_id
_entity_poly.type
_entity_poly.pdbx_seq_one_letter_code
_entity_poly.pdbx_strand_id
1 'polypeptide(L)'
;MTAIVVSPLGRIAEMAVKHKAREMVTLIAREQTFHRPAVIAAERHLTLAMNDISFKGTGNLIAPDDAHVLKLIEFAHEWDQTAPLLIHCWMGVSRSPAAAVIAALSLYPDQDETELALRLRAASPYATPNARIIAIGDRLLGRKGRLEAAIKAIGRGADTDGNVPFVLPLRS
;
A
#
# COMPACT_ATOMS: atom_id res chain seq x y z
N MET A 1 15.73 -10.90 -1.69
CA MET A 1 15.64 -9.43 -1.63
C MET A 1 14.31 -9.06 -1.02
N THR A 2 14.34 -8.30 0.07
CA THR A 2 13.17 -7.83 0.78
C THR A 2 12.61 -6.60 0.07
N ALA A 3 11.35 -6.66 -0.35
CA ALA A 3 10.67 -5.60 -1.08
C ALA A 3 9.17 -5.66 -0.78
N ILE A 4 8.45 -4.60 -1.14
CA ILE A 4 6.99 -4.61 -1.10
C ILE A 4 6.49 -4.94 -2.52
N VAL A 5 5.69 -5.99 -2.65
CA VAL A 5 5.00 -6.32 -3.89
C VAL A 5 3.62 -5.67 -3.84
N VAL A 6 3.32 -4.80 -4.80
CA VAL A 6 2.00 -4.18 -4.93
C VAL A 6 1.23 -4.88 -6.03
N SER A 7 0.00 -5.31 -5.71
CA SER A 7 -0.82 -6.09 -6.64
C SER A 7 -2.26 -5.56 -6.77
N PRO A 8 -2.88 -5.72 -7.94
CA PRO A 8 -4.33 -5.77 -8.08
C PRO A 8 -4.90 -7.08 -7.49
N LEU A 9 -6.19 -7.07 -7.16
CA LEU A 9 -6.88 -8.21 -6.54
C LEU A 9 -6.78 -9.47 -7.42
N GLY A 10 -6.96 -9.32 -8.74
CA GLY A 10 -6.92 -10.44 -9.69
C GLY A 10 -5.56 -11.15 -9.82
N ARG A 11 -4.49 -10.60 -9.23
CA ARG A 11 -3.11 -11.14 -9.33
C ARG A 11 -2.52 -11.59 -8.01
N ILE A 12 -3.26 -11.52 -6.90
CA ILE A 12 -2.69 -11.79 -5.56
C ILE A 12 -2.11 -13.19 -5.43
N ALA A 13 -2.75 -14.22 -6.02
CA ALA A 13 -2.26 -15.60 -5.94
C ALA A 13 -0.96 -15.78 -6.74
N GLU A 14 -0.93 -15.25 -7.97
CA GLU A 14 0.27 -15.24 -8.82
C GLU A 14 1.42 -14.53 -8.12
N MET A 15 1.18 -13.31 -7.60
CA MET A 15 2.21 -12.49 -6.97
C MET A 15 2.71 -13.09 -5.66
N ALA A 16 1.83 -13.67 -4.84
CA ALA A 16 2.22 -14.33 -3.61
C ALA A 16 3.16 -15.52 -3.89
N VAL A 17 2.84 -16.37 -4.86
CA VAL A 17 3.67 -17.53 -5.23
C VAL A 17 4.97 -17.09 -5.88
N LYS A 18 4.90 -16.22 -6.90
CA LYS A 18 6.06 -15.75 -7.66
C LYS A 18 7.13 -15.12 -6.78
N HIS A 19 6.71 -14.30 -5.83
CA HIS A 19 7.62 -13.58 -4.93
C HIS A 19 7.86 -14.31 -3.60
N LYS A 20 7.26 -15.49 -3.42
CA LYS A 20 7.32 -16.28 -2.18
C LYS A 20 6.86 -15.48 -0.96
N ALA A 21 5.93 -14.55 -1.14
CA ALA A 21 5.37 -13.75 -0.06
C ALA A 21 4.62 -14.67 0.91
N ARG A 22 4.80 -14.40 2.21
CA ARG A 22 4.14 -15.13 3.31
C ARG A 22 3.21 -14.25 4.13
N GLU A 23 3.35 -12.93 3.97
CA GLU A 23 2.56 -11.92 4.66
C GLU A 23 1.83 -11.05 3.66
N MET A 24 0.62 -10.60 4.02
CA MET A 24 -0.21 -9.82 3.12
C MET A 24 -1.00 -8.73 3.83
N VAL A 25 -1.12 -7.57 3.18
CA VAL A 25 -2.04 -6.50 3.54
C VAL A 25 -3.09 -6.35 2.43
N THR A 26 -4.35 -6.39 2.82
CA THR A 26 -5.51 -6.20 1.94
C THR A 26 -6.20 -4.87 2.23
N LEU A 27 -6.40 -4.04 1.20
CA LEU A 27 -7.20 -2.81 1.29
C LEU A 27 -8.36 -2.85 0.29
N ILE A 28 -9.55 -3.27 0.73
CA ILE A 28 -10.74 -3.44 -0.11
C ILE A 28 -12.01 -2.97 0.59
N ALA A 29 -13.09 -2.74 -0.17
CA ALA A 29 -14.39 -2.47 0.44
C ALA A 29 -14.94 -3.72 1.13
N ARG A 30 -15.70 -3.55 2.22
CA ARG A 30 -16.23 -4.66 3.05
C ARG A 30 -16.99 -5.72 2.24
N GLU A 31 -17.71 -5.31 1.21
CA GLU A 31 -18.53 -6.18 0.37
C GLU A 31 -17.70 -7.04 -0.60
N GLN A 32 -16.41 -6.75 -0.77
CA GLN A 32 -15.55 -7.45 -1.73
C GLN A 32 -15.02 -8.74 -1.11
N THR A 33 -15.37 -9.87 -1.73
CA THR A 33 -14.90 -11.19 -1.33
C THR A 33 -13.70 -11.63 -2.17
N PHE A 34 -12.80 -12.38 -1.55
CA PHE A 34 -11.63 -12.96 -2.21
C PHE A 34 -11.10 -14.14 -1.39
N HIS A 35 -10.28 -14.96 -2.02
CA HIS A 35 -9.59 -16.05 -1.34
C HIS A 35 -8.15 -15.63 -1.04
N ARG A 36 -7.74 -15.70 0.24
CA ARG A 36 -6.33 -15.57 0.63
C ARG A 36 -5.53 -16.67 -0.08
N PRO A 37 -4.42 -16.34 -0.77
CA PRO A 37 -3.53 -17.35 -1.33
C PRO A 37 -3.01 -18.28 -0.22
N ALA A 38 -3.02 -19.59 -0.44
CA ALA A 38 -2.64 -20.58 0.58
C ALA A 38 -1.21 -20.41 1.12
N VAL A 39 -0.32 -19.78 0.34
CA VAL A 39 1.06 -19.49 0.72
C VAL A 39 1.19 -18.36 1.76
N ILE A 40 0.17 -17.52 1.92
CA ILE A 40 0.11 -16.45 2.92
C ILE A 40 -0.34 -17.04 4.25
N ALA A 41 0.38 -16.80 5.34
CA ALA A 41 -0.01 -17.24 6.68
C ALA A 41 -1.29 -16.53 7.15
N ALA A 42 -2.20 -17.25 7.79
CA ALA A 42 -3.50 -16.69 8.19
C ALA A 42 -3.32 -15.60 9.27
N GLU A 43 -2.39 -15.85 10.19
CA GLU A 43 -1.98 -14.98 11.28
C GLU A 43 -1.18 -13.76 10.82
N ARG A 44 -0.62 -13.79 9.60
CA ARG A 44 0.10 -12.66 8.99
C ARG A 44 -0.64 -12.11 7.76
N HIS A 45 -1.96 -11.99 7.89
CA HIS A 45 -2.83 -11.34 6.90
C HIS A 45 -3.63 -10.22 7.54
N LEU A 46 -3.22 -8.98 7.31
CA LEU A 46 -3.97 -7.79 7.71
C LEU A 46 -5.02 -7.45 6.65
N THR A 47 -6.29 -7.31 7.06
CA THR A 47 -7.37 -6.81 6.19
C THR A 47 -7.90 -5.48 6.71
N LEU A 48 -7.83 -4.45 5.87
CA LEU A 48 -8.29 -3.09 6.13
C LEU A 48 -9.50 -2.79 5.24
N ALA A 49 -10.69 -2.77 5.84
CA ALA A 49 -11.95 -2.59 5.12
C ALA A 49 -12.24 -1.10 4.86
N MET A 50 -11.98 -0.63 3.64
CA MET A 50 -12.19 0.75 3.22
C MET A 50 -12.48 0.89 1.71
N ASN A 51 -13.26 1.89 1.35
CA ASN A 51 -13.47 2.36 -0.02
C ASN A 51 -12.31 3.25 -0.49
N ASP A 52 -12.13 3.34 -1.82
CA ASP A 52 -11.09 4.17 -2.42
C ASP A 52 -11.54 5.63 -2.56
N ILE A 53 -11.70 6.30 -1.42
CA ILE A 53 -12.19 7.68 -1.37
C ILE A 53 -11.24 8.56 -0.56
N SER A 54 -11.13 9.83 -0.96
CA SER A 54 -10.31 10.84 -0.27
C SER A 54 -11.14 11.74 0.66
N PHE A 55 -12.45 11.83 0.43
CA PHE A 55 -13.40 12.58 1.25
C PHE A 55 -13.86 11.75 2.46
N LYS A 56 -14.53 12.42 3.43
CA LYS A 56 -15.15 11.72 4.57
C LYS A 56 -16.25 10.79 4.05
N GLY A 57 -16.30 9.55 4.54
CA GLY A 57 -17.32 8.58 4.14
C GLY A 57 -18.74 9.10 4.35
N THR A 58 -19.66 8.73 3.47
CA THR A 58 -21.10 9.03 3.55
C THR A 58 -21.90 7.75 3.38
N GLY A 59 -22.94 7.58 4.19
CA GLY A 59 -23.77 6.37 4.19
C GLY A 59 -22.92 5.11 4.41
N ASN A 60 -22.92 4.21 3.43
CA ASN A 60 -22.21 2.92 3.50
C ASN A 60 -20.75 2.98 3.03
N LEU A 61 -20.26 4.14 2.58
CA LEU A 61 -18.86 4.28 2.15
C LEU A 61 -17.94 4.50 3.36
N ILE A 62 -16.99 3.60 3.55
CA ILE A 62 -15.98 3.67 4.61
C ILE A 62 -14.73 4.34 4.04
N ALA A 63 -14.42 5.56 4.49
CA ALA A 63 -13.17 6.21 4.11
C ALA A 63 -11.98 5.63 4.89
N PRO A 64 -10.76 5.68 4.34
CA PRO A 64 -9.56 5.47 5.13
C PRO A 64 -9.53 6.39 6.36
N ASP A 65 -9.07 5.89 7.50
CA ASP A 65 -8.99 6.64 8.76
C ASP A 65 -7.70 6.29 9.54
N ASP A 66 -7.50 6.99 10.65
CA ASP A 66 -6.36 6.81 11.55
C ASP A 66 -6.20 5.36 12.03
N ALA A 67 -7.30 4.69 12.37
CA ALA A 67 -7.26 3.32 12.87
C ALA A 67 -6.75 2.34 11.81
N HIS A 68 -7.11 2.55 10.54
CA HIS A 68 -6.57 1.75 9.44
C HIS A 68 -5.07 1.94 9.25
N VAL A 69 -4.60 3.19 9.27
CA VAL A 69 -3.19 3.51 9.02
C VAL A 69 -2.31 3.14 10.21
N LEU A 70 -2.79 3.29 11.45
CA LEU A 70 -2.09 2.78 12.65
C LEU A 70 -1.87 1.27 12.57
N LYS A 71 -2.92 0.49 12.27
CA LYS A 71 -2.79 -0.96 12.09
C LYS A 71 -1.81 -1.34 11.00
N LEU A 72 -1.77 -0.58 9.90
CA LEU A 72 -0.79 -0.77 8.83
C LEU A 72 0.64 -0.54 9.32
N ILE A 73 0.87 0.54 10.07
CA ILE A 73 2.18 0.88 10.64
C ILE A 73 2.63 -0.21 11.62
N GLU A 74 1.75 -0.62 12.54
CA GLU A 74 2.00 -1.72 13.49
C GLU A 74 2.35 -3.02 12.76
N PHE A 75 1.54 -3.42 11.77
CA PHE A 75 1.78 -4.62 10.99
C PHE A 75 3.12 -4.57 10.23
N ALA A 76 3.49 -3.40 9.69
CA ALA A 76 4.76 -3.21 9.01
C ALA A 76 5.96 -3.39 9.96
N HIS A 77 5.89 -2.88 11.19
CA HIS A 77 6.95 -3.08 12.19
C HIS A 77 7.16 -4.54 12.58
N GLU A 78 6.09 -5.34 12.56
CA GLU A 78 6.13 -6.78 12.88
C GLU A 78 6.51 -7.67 11.69
N TRP A 79 6.68 -7.12 10.49
CA TRP A 79 6.95 -7.90 9.29
C TRP A 79 8.29 -8.66 9.38
N ASP A 80 8.22 -9.99 9.19
CA ASP A 80 9.38 -10.84 8.96
C ASP A 80 9.94 -10.57 7.55
N GLN A 81 10.88 -9.63 7.49
CA GLN A 81 11.55 -9.14 6.30
C GLN A 81 12.41 -10.20 5.57
N THR A 82 12.36 -11.48 5.93
CA THR A 82 13.03 -12.57 5.18
C THR A 82 12.38 -12.85 3.81
N ALA A 83 11.11 -12.48 3.64
CA ALA A 83 10.37 -12.59 2.38
C ALA A 83 9.61 -11.29 2.04
N PRO A 84 9.29 -11.01 0.76
CA PRO A 84 8.51 -9.84 0.38
C PRO A 84 7.12 -9.75 1.04
N LEU A 85 6.69 -8.53 1.36
CA LEU A 85 5.34 -8.22 1.81
C LEU A 85 4.45 -7.95 0.60
N LEU A 86 3.31 -8.66 0.50
CA LEU A 86 2.32 -8.41 -0.55
C LEU A 86 1.27 -7.40 -0.05
N ILE A 87 1.11 -6.28 -0.74
CA ILE A 87 0.07 -5.28 -0.44
C ILE A 87 -0.84 -5.15 -1.65
N HIS A 88 -2.15 -5.32 -1.47
CA HIS A 88 -3.08 -5.26 -2.59
C HIS A 88 -4.33 -4.45 -2.30
N CYS A 89 -4.94 -3.96 -3.38
CA CYS A 89 -6.29 -3.41 -3.39
C CYS A 89 -7.01 -3.93 -4.64
N TRP A 90 -8.06 -3.26 -5.10
CA TRP A 90 -8.76 -3.66 -6.33
C TRP A 90 -7.85 -3.60 -7.57
N MET A 91 -7.32 -2.42 -7.92
CA MET A 91 -6.52 -2.22 -9.15
C MET A 91 -5.01 -2.18 -8.94
N GLY A 92 -4.52 -2.08 -7.70
CA GLY A 92 -3.08 -1.86 -7.46
C GLY A 92 -2.62 -0.41 -7.72
N VAL A 93 -3.53 0.56 -7.79
CA VAL A 93 -3.24 1.93 -8.28
C VAL A 93 -3.29 3.01 -7.20
N SER A 94 -4.22 2.93 -6.25
CA SER A 94 -4.48 4.02 -5.28
C SER A 94 -4.22 3.61 -3.83
N ARG A 95 -5.08 2.78 -3.23
CA ARG A 95 -4.93 2.34 -1.83
C ARG A 95 -3.63 1.58 -1.55
N SER A 96 -3.28 0.58 -2.35
CA SER A 96 -2.11 -0.25 -2.08
C SER A 96 -0.77 0.45 -2.34
N PRO A 97 -0.60 1.31 -3.37
CA PRO A 97 0.59 2.17 -3.46
C PRO A 97 0.73 3.12 -2.27
N ALA A 98 -0.36 3.72 -1.79
CA ALA A 98 -0.31 4.56 -0.60
C ALA A 98 0.13 3.75 0.63
N ALA A 99 -0.46 2.57 0.84
CA ALA A 99 -0.08 1.69 1.93
C ALA A 99 1.39 1.22 1.84
N ALA A 100 1.89 0.94 0.64
CA ALA A 100 3.29 0.57 0.42
C ALA A 100 4.27 1.69 0.81
N VAL A 101 3.93 2.94 0.50
CA VAL A 101 4.73 4.11 0.90
C VAL A 101 4.74 4.27 2.42
N ILE A 102 3.58 4.15 3.09
CA ILE A 102 3.50 4.23 4.55
C ILE A 102 4.28 3.10 5.22
N ALA A 103 4.16 1.87 4.72
CA ALA A 103 4.91 0.72 5.25
C ALA A 103 6.43 0.92 5.09
N ALA A 104 6.88 1.40 3.92
CA ALA A 104 8.30 1.69 3.70
C ALA A 104 8.85 2.74 4.68
N LEU A 105 8.13 3.84 4.91
CA LEU A 105 8.54 4.89 5.85
C LEU A 105 8.44 4.46 7.32
N SER A 106 7.55 3.52 7.65
CA SER A 106 7.47 2.95 8.99
C SER A 106 8.74 2.13 9.30
N LEU A 107 9.23 1.39 8.31
CA LEU A 107 10.46 0.58 8.43
C LEU A 107 11.74 1.41 8.36
N TYR A 108 11.75 2.45 7.54
CA TYR A 108 12.91 3.29 7.27
C TYR A 108 12.56 4.75 7.48
N PRO A 109 12.47 5.20 8.74
CA PRO A 109 12.03 6.56 9.08
C PRO A 109 12.97 7.64 8.57
N ASP A 110 14.25 7.33 8.33
CA ASP A 110 15.23 8.31 7.83
C ASP A 110 15.19 8.49 6.30
N GLN A 111 14.37 7.70 5.59
CA GLN A 111 14.27 7.78 4.14
C GLN A 111 13.65 9.11 3.69
N ASP A 112 14.17 9.73 2.63
CA ASP A 112 13.60 10.93 2.04
C ASP A 112 12.28 10.64 1.30
N GLU A 113 11.25 11.47 1.54
CA GLU A 113 9.93 11.27 0.95
C GLU A 113 9.90 11.50 -0.57
N THR A 114 10.72 12.42 -1.07
CA THR A 114 10.83 12.72 -2.51
C THR A 114 11.48 11.56 -3.25
N GLU A 115 12.58 11.03 -2.72
CA GLU A 115 13.22 9.83 -3.28
C GLU A 115 12.28 8.63 -3.30
N LEU A 116 11.52 8.41 -2.21
CA LEU A 116 10.54 7.33 -2.15
C LEU A 116 9.41 7.52 -3.17
N ALA A 117 8.90 8.74 -3.32
CA ALA A 117 7.86 9.05 -4.31
C ALA A 117 8.36 8.84 -5.75
N LEU A 118 9.58 9.26 -6.06
CA LEU A 118 10.20 9.03 -7.36
C LEU A 118 10.43 7.54 -7.62
N ARG A 119 10.87 6.78 -6.61
CA ARG A 119 11.03 5.32 -6.71
C ARG A 119 9.69 4.63 -6.96
N LEU A 120 8.62 5.08 -6.29
CA LEU A 120 7.27 4.60 -6.56
C LEU A 120 6.87 4.85 -8.01
N ARG A 121 7.08 6.07 -8.53
CA ARG A 121 6.77 6.42 -9.92
C ARG A 121 7.58 5.59 -10.91
N ALA A 122 8.86 5.35 -10.63
CA ALA A 122 9.72 4.51 -11.46
C ALA A 122 9.25 3.04 -11.46
N ALA A 123 8.81 2.54 -10.31
CA ALA A 123 8.28 1.18 -10.18
C ALA A 123 6.89 1.03 -10.84
N SER A 124 6.09 2.09 -10.87
CA SER A 124 4.77 2.10 -11.49
C SER A 124 4.40 3.46 -12.09
N PRO A 125 4.34 3.59 -13.43
CA PRO A 125 3.88 4.83 -14.08
C PRO A 125 2.39 5.11 -13.81
N TYR A 126 1.64 4.11 -13.34
CA TYR A 126 0.20 4.19 -13.10
C TYR A 126 -0.16 4.58 -11.66
N ALA A 127 0.76 4.40 -10.71
CA ALA A 127 0.49 4.66 -9.30
C ALA A 127 -0.05 6.09 -9.09
N THR A 128 -1.19 6.17 -8.41
CA THR A 128 -1.85 7.41 -7.99
C THR A 128 -2.30 7.23 -6.54
N PRO A 129 -1.38 7.34 -5.57
CA PRO A 129 -1.64 6.99 -4.18
C PRO A 129 -2.87 7.70 -3.61
N ASN A 130 -3.68 6.98 -2.82
CA ASN A 130 -4.84 7.55 -2.16
C ASN A 130 -4.42 8.72 -1.23
N ALA A 131 -4.79 9.95 -1.59
CA ALA A 131 -4.36 11.16 -0.90
C ALA A 131 -4.74 11.18 0.59
N ARG A 132 -5.85 10.54 0.99
CA ARG A 132 -6.28 10.48 2.38
C ARG A 132 -5.41 9.56 3.22
N ILE A 133 -5.05 8.38 2.69
CA ILE A 133 -4.08 7.49 3.35
C ILE A 133 -2.73 8.20 3.50
N ILE A 134 -2.30 8.91 2.46
CA ILE A 134 -1.04 9.67 2.48
C ILE A 134 -1.07 10.78 3.55
N ALA A 135 -2.13 11.59 3.63
CA ALA A 135 -2.24 12.64 4.63
C ALA A 135 -2.29 12.10 6.07
N ILE A 136 -3.00 10.98 6.29
CA ILE A 136 -3.04 10.33 7.60
C ILE A 136 -1.65 9.79 7.95
N GLY A 137 -0.99 9.10 7.02
CA GLY A 137 0.35 8.55 7.23
C GLY A 137 1.42 9.61 7.44
N ASP A 138 1.37 10.73 6.71
CA ASP A 138 2.26 11.88 6.93
C ASP A 138 2.18 12.36 8.39
N ARG A 139 0.95 12.58 8.87
CA ARG A 139 0.71 13.02 10.25
C ARG A 139 1.14 11.97 11.27
N LEU A 140 0.74 10.71 11.12
CA LEU A 140 1.04 9.66 12.09
C LEU A 140 2.53 9.33 12.17
N LEU A 141 3.27 9.46 11.06
CA LEU A 141 4.72 9.27 11.00
C LEU A 141 5.52 10.57 11.24
N GLY A 142 4.86 11.68 11.58
CA GLY A 142 5.52 12.95 11.90
C GLY A 142 6.30 13.57 10.73
N ARG A 143 5.84 13.38 9.48
CA ARG A 143 6.54 13.84 8.26
C ARG A 143 6.32 15.33 7.96
N LYS A 144 5.41 15.99 8.69
CA LYS A 144 5.20 17.45 8.67
C LYS A 144 4.85 18.00 7.28
N GLY A 145 4.03 17.26 6.53
CA GLY A 145 3.56 17.60 5.19
C GLY A 145 4.53 17.25 4.07
N ARG A 146 5.75 16.76 4.37
CA ARG A 146 6.74 16.41 3.35
C ARG A 146 6.32 15.23 2.49
N LEU A 147 5.63 14.26 3.08
CA LEU A 147 5.15 13.10 2.35
C LEU A 147 4.02 13.50 1.40
N GLU A 148 3.06 14.29 1.89
CA GLU A 148 2.00 14.84 1.05
C GLU A 148 2.57 15.65 -0.12
N ALA A 149 3.57 16.51 0.14
CA ALA A 149 4.22 17.31 -0.89
C ALA A 149 4.94 16.44 -1.94
N ALA A 150 5.67 15.41 -1.53
CA ALA A 150 6.38 14.51 -2.42
C ALA A 150 5.44 13.70 -3.33
N ILE A 151 4.35 13.14 -2.77
CA ILE A 151 3.35 12.42 -3.56
C ILE A 151 2.62 13.37 -4.52
N LYS A 152 2.33 14.60 -4.10
CA LYS A 152 1.75 15.61 -4.99
C LYS A 152 2.69 15.96 -6.14
N ALA A 153 3.99 16.04 -5.90
CA ALA A 153 5.00 16.39 -6.90
C ALA A 153 5.12 15.36 -8.03
N ILE A 154 4.98 14.06 -7.74
CA ILE A 154 4.97 13.01 -8.78
C ILE A 154 3.65 12.93 -9.57
N GLY A 155 2.65 13.71 -9.18
CA GLY A 155 1.38 13.88 -9.88
C GLY A 155 0.51 12.63 -9.97
N ARG A 156 -0.59 12.76 -10.73
CA ARG A 156 -1.43 11.63 -11.14
C ARG A 156 -0.65 10.70 -12.07
N GLY A 157 -0.78 9.39 -11.89
CA GLY A 157 -0.21 8.40 -12.81
C GLY A 157 -0.88 8.41 -14.18
N ALA A 158 -0.27 7.67 -15.11
CA ALA A 158 -0.83 7.41 -16.43
C ALA A 158 -2.13 6.59 -16.33
N ASP A 159 -2.95 6.65 -17.37
CA ASP A 159 -4.16 5.84 -17.46
C ASP A 159 -3.82 4.34 -17.53
N THR A 160 -4.66 3.53 -16.90
CA THR A 160 -4.52 2.07 -16.89
C THR A 160 -5.90 1.43 -16.77
N ASP A 161 -6.06 0.28 -17.41
CA ASP A 161 -7.17 -0.66 -17.19
C ASP A 161 -7.02 -1.45 -15.88
N GLY A 162 -5.94 -1.22 -15.13
CA GLY A 162 -5.57 -1.94 -13.93
C GLY A 162 -4.75 -3.18 -14.27
N ASN A 163 -4.68 -4.12 -13.33
CA ASN A 163 -4.04 -5.44 -13.57
C ASN A 163 -2.50 -5.45 -13.73
N VAL A 164 -1.79 -4.37 -13.40
CA VAL A 164 -0.32 -4.29 -13.48
C VAL A 164 0.30 -4.30 -12.07
N PRO A 165 0.74 -5.47 -11.55
CA PRO A 165 1.50 -5.53 -10.31
C PRO A 165 2.90 -4.95 -10.49
N PHE A 166 3.50 -4.48 -9.41
CA PHE A 166 4.87 -3.98 -9.41
C PHE A 166 5.58 -4.29 -8.08
N VAL A 167 6.90 -4.15 -8.08
CA VAL A 167 7.73 -4.29 -6.88
C VAL A 167 8.26 -2.91 -6.51
N LEU A 168 8.04 -2.49 -5.28
CA LEU A 168 8.64 -1.31 -4.68
C LEU A 168 9.86 -1.73 -3.85
N PRO A 169 11.09 -1.41 -4.28
CA PRO A 169 12.28 -1.62 -3.47
C PRO A 169 12.22 -0.74 -2.21
N LEU A 170 12.59 -1.31 -1.06
CA LEU A 170 12.56 -0.61 0.22
C LEU A 170 13.65 0.47 0.33
N ARG A 171 14.77 0.30 -0.38
CA ARG A 171 15.90 1.24 -0.43
C ARG A 171 16.34 1.44 -1.88
N SER A 172 17.02 2.57 -2.11
CA SER A 172 17.66 2.93 -3.38
C SER A 172 18.87 2.02 -3.63
#